data_AF-A0A1J5HHC8-F1
#
_entry.id   AF-A0A1J5HHC8-F1
#
_cell.length_a   1.000
_cell.length_b   1.000
_cell.length_c   1.000
_cell.angle_alpha   90.00
_cell.angle_beta   90.00
_cell.angle_gamma   90.00
#
_symmetry.space_group_name_H-M   'P 1'
#
loop_
_entity.id
_entity.type
_entity.pdbx_description
1 polymer ?
#
loop_
_entity_poly.entity_id
_entity_poly.type
_entity_poly.pdbx_seq_one_letter_code
_entity_poly.pdbx_strand_id
1 'polypeptide(L)'
;MKIYGVIGWKNAGKTGLMERLVADIRARGLTVSTVKHTHHAFDLDRPGKDSHRHRAAGAREVLLASYSRWALLHELGEAPEPPLGELLAKLTPVDLVLVEGYKRDAHAKIEVFRAPTGRALIQPDDPTVRAVASDVPLDGLPVPRFELDDTAAIADFILAETGLSEAAAPALADACFLPQNAPGMATVAEAQAMLRAALGPVTGREQIAVAEADGRILAEDAIAPRANPPGTNSAMDGYGFAHASLAGGQTLLLDPGRSAAGHPHSHAVAPGHAVKVLTGALLPDGVDTVAMQEHVTITGETITLPEGLSPGANSRAAGEDVAAGAVALSAGTPLGPAEIGLLSALGLAQVQVRNRLRVGLLSTGDELAAPGTTLDPARTYDANRPMLIALATRWGHDVRDLGHVPDSRDALRAALEAAEVDVLITSGGASAGDEDHVSALLGSEGNLAQWRVALKPGKPLVLGQWRRMPVFGLPGNPVSAFVTALLFARPALSVLAGGHWLEPRGFEVPAAFALSKRAGRREFLRARLDGEGRAEIFRSDSSGMISSLAWAEGLLEIGEAAHEIAPGDPVRFLPLAGFGL
;
A
#
# COMPACT_ATOMS: atom_id res chain seq x y z
N MET A 1 16.24 -9.78 16.69
CA MET A 1 15.62 -8.80 17.60
C MET A 1 16.56 -7.62 17.74
N LYS A 2 16.05 -6.40 17.59
CA LYS A 2 16.80 -5.19 17.93
C LYS A 2 16.62 -4.90 19.42
N ILE A 3 17.56 -4.16 20.02
CA ILE A 3 17.53 -3.83 21.44
C ILE A 3 17.74 -2.34 21.64
N TYR A 4 17.03 -1.74 22.59
CA TYR A 4 17.24 -0.34 22.95
C TYR A 4 16.95 -0.10 24.44
N GLY A 5 17.83 0.62 25.12
CA GLY A 5 17.72 0.87 26.56
C GLY A 5 17.03 2.18 26.90
N VAL A 6 16.26 2.18 27.98
CA VAL A 6 15.70 3.38 28.61
C VAL A 6 16.28 3.47 30.03
N ILE A 7 17.19 4.42 30.23
CA ILE A 7 17.92 4.58 31.50
C ILE A 7 17.62 5.93 32.16
N GLY A 8 18.21 6.16 33.33
CA GLY A 8 17.95 7.35 34.14
C GLY A 8 17.87 7.05 35.63
N TRP A 9 17.91 8.09 36.44
CA TRP A 9 17.90 7.96 37.91
C TRP A 9 16.53 7.54 38.46
N LYS A 10 16.51 7.17 39.75
CA LYS A 10 15.25 6.83 40.43
C LYS A 10 14.32 8.04 40.36
N ASN A 11 13.03 7.80 40.13
CA ASN A 11 11.99 8.83 39.98
C ASN A 11 12.13 9.77 38.75
N ALA A 12 12.97 9.43 37.77
CA ALA A 12 13.05 10.21 36.52
C ALA A 12 11.85 10.01 35.57
N GLY A 13 10.95 9.04 35.82
CA GLY A 13 9.80 8.76 34.94
C GLY A 13 10.02 7.69 33.87
N LYS A 14 11.11 6.92 33.96
CA LYS A 14 11.43 5.80 33.03
C LYS A 14 10.26 4.86 32.78
N THR A 15 9.61 4.38 33.83
CA THR A 15 8.51 3.40 33.69
C THR A 15 7.33 3.98 32.92
N GLY A 16 6.99 5.25 33.15
CA GLY A 16 5.95 5.93 32.38
C GLY A 16 6.32 6.10 30.90
N LEU A 17 7.58 6.47 30.62
CA LEU A 17 8.07 6.51 29.23
C LEU A 17 8.06 5.12 28.58
N MET A 18 8.48 4.07 29.29
CA MET A 18 8.46 2.69 28.81
C MET A 18 7.05 2.24 28.40
N GLU A 19 6.04 2.49 29.23
CA GLU A 19 4.64 2.16 28.92
C GLU A 19 4.17 2.87 27.65
N ARG A 20 4.46 4.17 27.53
CA ARG A 20 4.10 4.96 26.35
C ARG A 20 4.84 4.48 25.09
N LEU A 21 6.14 4.18 25.19
CA LEU A 21 6.93 3.66 24.06
C LEU A 21 6.45 2.29 23.61
N VAL A 22 6.12 1.38 24.53
CA VAL A 22 5.55 0.08 24.18
C VAL A 22 4.21 0.27 23.46
N ALA A 23 3.33 1.13 23.97
CA ALA A 23 2.05 1.40 23.35
C ALA A 23 2.19 2.01 21.95
N ASP A 24 3.04 3.03 21.82
CA ASP A 24 3.28 3.76 20.57
C ASP A 24 3.93 2.85 19.50
N ILE A 25 4.99 2.12 19.85
CA ILE A 25 5.69 1.22 18.91
C ILE A 25 4.81 0.04 18.50
N ARG A 26 3.98 -0.50 19.41
CA ARG A 26 2.98 -1.52 19.05
C ARG A 26 1.88 -0.94 18.15
N ALA A 27 1.47 0.31 18.35
CA ALA A 27 0.50 0.98 17.47
C ALA A 27 1.04 1.16 16.04
N ARG A 28 2.38 1.17 15.87
CA ARG A 28 3.09 1.19 14.59
C ARG A 28 3.26 -0.21 13.95
N GLY A 29 2.69 -1.26 14.54
CA GLY A 29 2.70 -2.61 13.97
C GLY A 29 3.94 -3.45 14.29
N LEU A 30 4.85 -2.96 15.14
CA LEU A 30 6.03 -3.72 15.57
C LEU A 30 5.72 -4.54 16.82
N THR A 31 6.29 -5.74 16.90
CA THR A 31 6.27 -6.58 18.09
C THR A 31 7.33 -6.11 19.09
N VAL A 32 6.92 -5.97 20.37
CA VAL A 32 7.79 -5.41 21.42
C VAL A 32 7.75 -6.29 22.65
N SER A 33 8.93 -6.60 23.20
CA SER A 33 9.10 -7.17 24.54
C SER A 33 9.86 -6.20 25.43
N THR A 34 9.74 -6.35 26.75
CA THR A 34 10.47 -5.52 27.71
C THR A 34 11.33 -6.35 28.66
N VAL A 35 12.45 -5.78 29.07
CA VAL A 35 13.29 -6.31 30.16
C VAL A 35 13.42 -5.23 31.22
N LYS A 36 13.19 -5.58 32.49
CA LYS A 36 13.36 -4.66 33.61
C LYS A 36 14.39 -5.20 34.60
N HIS A 37 15.41 -4.40 34.89
CA HIS A 37 16.44 -4.74 35.86
C HIS A 37 16.12 -4.10 37.23
N THR A 38 16.08 -4.91 38.27
CA THR A 38 15.95 -4.48 39.68
C THR A 38 17.12 -4.97 40.53
N HIS A 39 17.74 -4.08 41.31
CA HIS A 39 18.88 -4.41 42.19
C HIS A 39 18.50 -5.05 43.54
N HIS A 40 17.23 -5.42 43.72
CA HIS A 40 16.73 -6.07 44.93
C HIS A 40 16.04 -7.38 44.55
N ALA A 41 16.06 -8.34 45.47
CA ALA A 41 15.26 -9.56 45.32
C ALA A 41 13.79 -9.18 45.08
N PHE A 42 13.17 -9.85 44.12
CA PHE A 42 11.76 -9.69 43.80
C PHE A 42 11.10 -11.06 43.81
N ASP A 43 9.82 -11.10 44.17
CA ASP A 43 9.01 -12.30 44.03
C ASP A 43 7.74 -11.94 43.26
N LEU A 44 7.42 -12.74 42.25
CA LEU A 44 6.20 -12.63 41.45
C LEU A 44 5.09 -13.53 42.02
N ASP A 45 5.43 -14.40 42.96
CA ASP A 45 4.53 -15.38 43.56
C ASP A 45 4.08 -14.96 44.98
N ARG A 46 3.03 -15.62 45.48
CA ARG A 46 2.49 -15.38 46.83
C ARG A 46 2.87 -16.53 47.77
N PRO A 47 3.41 -16.23 48.97
CA PRO A 47 3.69 -17.25 49.98
C PRO A 47 2.48 -18.17 50.24
N GLY A 48 2.73 -19.47 50.23
CA GLY A 48 1.72 -20.51 50.51
C GLY A 48 0.93 -21.01 49.30
N LYS A 49 1.04 -20.39 48.11
CA LYS A 49 0.50 -20.95 46.86
C LYS A 49 1.34 -22.13 46.36
N ASP A 50 0.75 -22.97 45.52
CA ASP A 50 1.36 -24.23 45.09
C ASP A 50 2.70 -24.00 44.37
N SER A 51 2.77 -23.02 43.47
CA SER A 51 4.02 -22.64 42.79
C SER A 51 5.11 -22.15 43.74
N HIS A 52 4.75 -21.39 44.78
CA HIS A 52 5.69 -20.96 45.81
C HIS A 52 6.16 -22.15 46.64
N ARG A 53 5.27 -23.09 46.97
CA ARG A 53 5.62 -24.32 47.70
C ARG A 53 6.54 -25.22 46.89
N HIS A 54 6.37 -25.30 45.57
CA HIS A 54 7.26 -26.03 44.68
C HIS A 54 8.68 -25.42 44.69
N ARG A 55 8.80 -24.09 44.57
CA ARG A 55 10.08 -23.37 44.69
C ARG A 55 10.74 -23.59 46.05
N ALA A 56 10.00 -23.39 47.14
CA ALA A 56 10.50 -23.57 48.51
C ALA A 56 10.93 -25.02 48.81
N ALA A 57 10.37 -26.01 48.09
CA ALA A 57 10.80 -27.40 48.16
C ALA A 57 12.08 -27.70 47.36
N GLY A 58 12.64 -26.71 46.65
CA GLY A 58 13.90 -26.83 45.90
C GLY A 58 13.74 -26.99 44.38
N ALA A 59 12.56 -26.73 43.81
CA ALA A 59 12.40 -26.73 42.35
C ALA A 59 13.24 -25.61 41.72
N ARG A 60 14.15 -25.97 40.82
CA ARG A 60 15.00 -25.01 40.10
C ARG A 60 14.21 -24.16 39.10
N GLU A 61 13.17 -24.76 38.52
CA GLU A 61 12.25 -24.09 37.61
C GLU A 61 10.81 -24.47 37.94
N VAL A 62 9.90 -23.50 37.85
CA VAL A 62 8.45 -23.72 37.98
C VAL A 62 7.73 -23.03 36.83
N LEU A 63 7.10 -23.83 35.97
CA LEU A 63 6.28 -23.37 34.85
C LEU A 63 4.80 -23.37 35.25
N LEU A 64 4.18 -22.21 35.25
CA LEU A 64 2.74 -22.04 35.40
C LEU A 64 2.13 -21.83 34.02
N ALA A 65 1.06 -22.56 33.71
CA ALA A 65 0.35 -22.43 32.44
C ALA A 65 -1.17 -22.37 32.64
N SER A 66 -1.83 -21.60 31.79
CA SER A 66 -3.29 -21.46 31.71
C SER A 66 -3.68 -21.21 30.25
N TYR A 67 -4.98 -21.19 29.95
CA TYR A 67 -5.48 -20.94 28.59
C TYR A 67 -5.14 -19.53 28.05
N SER A 68 -4.81 -18.56 28.92
CA SER A 68 -4.57 -17.17 28.52
C SER A 68 -3.14 -16.70 28.71
N ARG A 69 -2.32 -17.42 29.50
CA ARG A 69 -0.91 -17.05 29.77
C ARG A 69 -0.13 -18.18 30.43
N TRP A 70 1.19 -18.09 30.32
CA TRP A 70 2.14 -18.89 31.09
C TRP A 70 3.23 -18.01 31.70
N ALA A 71 3.91 -18.51 32.73
CA ALA A 71 5.05 -17.88 33.37
C ALA A 71 6.06 -18.94 33.81
N LEU A 72 7.35 -18.68 33.59
CA LEU A 72 8.44 -19.54 34.03
C LEU A 72 9.26 -18.80 35.09
N LEU A 73 9.29 -19.36 36.31
CA LEU A 73 10.18 -18.88 37.37
C LEU A 73 11.45 -19.72 37.36
N HIS A 74 12.61 -19.07 37.37
CA HIS A 74 13.92 -19.70 37.40
C HIS A 74 14.69 -19.25 38.65
N GLU A 75 15.15 -20.21 39.46
CA GLU A 75 15.95 -19.94 40.66
C GLU A 75 17.44 -19.96 40.33
N LEU A 76 18.13 -18.85 40.60
CA LEU A 76 19.58 -18.75 40.42
C LEU A 76 20.36 -19.40 41.57
N GLY A 77 19.78 -19.50 42.77
CA GLY A 77 20.49 -20.00 43.95
C GLY A 77 21.72 -19.14 44.28
N GLU A 78 22.90 -19.77 44.40
CA GLU A 78 24.19 -19.07 44.56
C GLU A 78 24.87 -18.69 43.23
N ALA A 79 24.23 -18.97 42.08
CA ALA A 79 24.79 -18.60 40.78
C ALA A 79 24.78 -17.06 40.59
N PRO A 80 25.77 -16.50 39.87
CA PRO A 80 25.77 -15.08 39.54
C PRO A 80 24.58 -14.70 38.66
N GLU A 81 24.20 -13.42 38.69
CA GLU A 81 23.18 -12.86 37.80
C GLU A 81 23.60 -13.06 36.32
N PRO A 82 22.76 -13.69 35.47
CA PRO A 82 23.09 -13.88 34.06
C PRO A 82 23.27 -12.56 33.32
N PRO A 83 24.18 -12.48 32.35
CA PRO A 83 24.32 -11.30 31.50
C PRO A 83 23.06 -11.07 30.66
N LEU A 84 22.77 -9.81 30.30
CA LEU A 84 21.58 -9.43 29.53
C LEU A 84 21.41 -10.27 28.25
N GLY A 85 22.50 -10.56 27.53
CA GLY A 85 22.46 -11.37 26.32
C GLY A 85 21.87 -12.77 26.50
N GLU A 86 22.16 -13.42 27.64
CA GLU A 86 21.59 -14.73 27.98
C GLU A 86 20.10 -14.65 28.32
N LEU A 87 19.68 -13.57 28.98
CA LEU A 87 18.27 -13.33 29.30
C LEU A 87 17.46 -13.04 28.04
N LEU A 88 18.02 -12.26 27.10
CA LEU A 88 17.38 -11.97 25.82
C LEU A 88 17.14 -13.23 24.98
N ALA A 89 18.05 -14.21 25.03
CA ALA A 89 17.90 -15.49 24.33
C ALA A 89 16.72 -16.35 24.84
N LYS A 90 16.15 -16.01 26.01
CA LYS A 90 14.97 -16.68 26.57
C LYS A 90 13.65 -16.07 26.12
N LEU A 91 13.67 -14.89 25.48
CA LEU A 91 12.47 -14.23 24.97
C LEU A 91 12.04 -14.81 23.62
N THR A 92 10.74 -14.81 23.37
CA THR A 92 10.20 -15.02 22.02
C THR A 92 10.75 -13.95 21.07
N PRO A 93 11.16 -14.32 19.84
CA PRO A 93 11.61 -13.35 18.84
C PRO A 93 10.59 -12.23 18.62
N VAL A 94 11.05 -10.98 18.78
CA VAL A 94 10.29 -9.75 18.49
C VAL A 94 11.14 -8.78 17.67
N ASP A 95 10.51 -7.76 17.08
CA ASP A 95 11.21 -6.73 16.32
C ASP A 95 12.14 -5.92 17.22
N LEU A 96 11.63 -5.48 18.38
CA LEU A 96 12.35 -4.64 19.34
C LEU A 96 12.18 -5.13 20.79
N VAL A 97 13.29 -5.17 21.54
CA VAL A 97 13.27 -5.32 23.00
C VAL A 97 13.66 -3.99 23.66
N LEU A 98 12.76 -3.45 24.48
CA LEU A 98 13.03 -2.25 25.29
C LEU A 98 13.54 -2.65 26.68
N VAL A 99 14.70 -2.12 27.07
CA VAL A 99 15.39 -2.49 28.32
C VAL A 99 15.32 -1.34 29.32
N GLU A 100 14.53 -1.49 30.38
CA GLU A 100 14.51 -0.55 31.52
C GLU A 100 15.59 -0.96 32.54
N GLY A 101 16.71 -0.23 32.57
CA GLY A 101 17.83 -0.50 33.49
C GLY A 101 19.14 -0.84 32.77
N TYR A 102 19.95 -1.74 33.33
CA TYR A 102 21.25 -2.14 32.74
C TYR A 102 22.14 -0.96 32.32
N LYS A 103 22.25 0.04 33.20
CA LYS A 103 22.90 1.33 32.90
C LYS A 103 24.33 1.21 32.36
N ARG A 104 25.04 0.13 32.71
CA ARG A 104 26.46 -0.07 32.38
C ARG A 104 26.70 -1.02 31.20
N ASP A 105 25.65 -1.57 30.59
CA ASP A 105 25.77 -2.50 29.47
C ASP A 105 26.05 -1.76 28.15
N ALA A 106 26.54 -2.48 27.13
CA ALA A 106 27.03 -1.87 25.89
C ALA A 106 25.95 -1.54 24.84
N HIS A 107 24.67 -1.83 25.09
CA HIS A 107 23.59 -1.57 24.12
C HIS A 107 23.28 -0.06 24.04
N ALA A 108 22.73 0.39 22.91
CA ALA A 108 22.32 1.78 22.72
C ALA A 108 21.16 2.16 23.65
N LYS A 109 21.16 3.39 24.18
CA LYS A 109 20.22 3.84 25.21
C LYS A 109 19.75 5.27 24.99
N ILE A 110 18.59 5.58 25.54
CA ILE A 110 18.13 6.94 25.81
C ILE A 110 18.13 7.17 27.32
N GLU A 111 18.67 8.30 27.77
CA GLU A 111 18.62 8.71 29.17
C GLU A 111 17.39 9.56 29.45
N VAL A 112 16.62 9.19 30.47
CA VAL A 112 15.54 9.98 31.02
C VAL A 112 16.05 10.85 32.16
N PHE A 113 15.91 12.16 32.01
CA PHE A 113 16.32 13.16 32.99
C PHE A 113 15.12 13.97 33.49
N ARG A 114 15.11 14.25 34.79
CA ARG A 114 14.20 15.24 35.39
C ARG A 114 14.92 16.06 36.44
N ALA A 115 14.74 17.38 36.43
CA ALA A 115 15.40 18.30 37.37
C ALA A 115 15.18 17.94 38.86
N PRO A 116 13.97 17.53 39.31
CA PRO A 116 13.72 17.18 40.71
C PRO A 116 14.50 15.96 41.23
N THR A 117 15.17 15.19 40.36
CA THR A 117 15.93 14.01 40.79
C THR A 117 17.26 14.35 41.49
N GLY A 118 17.76 15.58 41.32
CA GLY A 118 18.96 16.08 41.99
C GLY A 118 20.26 15.33 41.64
N ARG A 119 20.28 14.59 40.53
CA ARG A 119 21.45 13.82 40.07
C ARG A 119 21.90 14.29 38.69
N ALA A 120 23.21 14.32 38.47
CA ALA A 120 23.80 14.65 37.17
C ALA A 120 23.44 13.61 36.09
N LEU A 121 23.47 14.03 34.83
CA LEU A 121 23.29 13.14 33.68
C LEU A 121 24.36 12.03 33.65
N ILE A 122 23.98 10.87 33.13
CA ILE A 122 24.87 9.74 32.83
C ILE A 122 25.56 9.96 31.49
N GLN A 123 24.86 10.58 30.53
CA GLN A 123 25.28 10.78 29.15
C GLN A 123 26.71 11.33 28.95
N PRO A 124 27.21 12.32 29.72
CA PRO A 124 28.57 12.84 29.50
C PRO A 124 29.66 11.77 29.64
N ASP A 125 29.40 10.73 30.43
CA ASP A 125 30.37 9.67 30.77
C ASP A 125 30.04 8.31 30.10
N ASP A 126 28.91 8.19 29.39
CA ASP A 126 28.47 6.94 28.75
C ASP A 126 28.16 7.15 27.25
N PRO A 127 29.06 6.75 26.33
CA PRO A 127 28.87 6.94 24.89
C PRO A 127 27.76 6.06 24.29
N THR A 128 27.25 5.08 25.06
CA THR A 128 26.11 4.27 24.63
C THR A 128 24.78 5.00 24.78
N VAL A 129 24.76 6.13 25.52
CA VAL A 129 23.60 7.02 25.61
C VAL A 129 23.58 7.91 24.36
N ARG A 130 22.64 7.60 23.46
CA ARG A 130 22.52 8.23 22.14
C ARG A 130 21.59 9.45 22.11
N ALA A 131 20.79 9.64 23.16
CA ALA A 131 19.90 10.79 23.31
C ALA A 131 19.50 11.00 24.79
N VAL A 132 18.97 12.18 25.10
CA VAL A 132 18.40 12.52 26.41
C VAL A 132 16.96 13.00 26.27
N ALA A 133 16.04 12.36 27.00
CA ALA A 133 14.65 12.81 27.16
C ALA A 133 14.51 13.58 28.48
N SER A 134 14.14 14.87 28.43
CA SER A 134 14.16 15.77 29.58
C SER A 134 12.88 16.59 29.72
N ASP A 135 12.47 16.90 30.95
CA ASP A 135 11.37 17.83 31.26
C ASP A 135 11.84 19.28 31.44
N VAL A 136 13.13 19.52 31.30
CA VAL A 136 13.76 20.84 31.34
C VAL A 136 14.73 21.03 30.17
N PRO A 137 14.99 22.28 29.74
CA PRO A 137 16.05 22.56 28.80
C PRO A 137 17.41 22.12 29.34
N LEU A 138 18.20 21.49 28.47
CA LEU A 138 19.58 21.07 28.73
C LEU A 138 20.44 21.57 27.57
N ASP A 139 21.36 22.47 27.85
CA ASP A 139 22.25 23.06 26.85
C ASP A 139 23.59 22.32 26.81
N GLY A 140 24.24 22.30 25.63
CA GLY A 140 25.59 21.74 25.47
C GLY A 140 25.67 20.21 25.46
N LEU A 141 24.56 19.50 25.27
CA LEU A 141 24.57 18.04 25.11
C LEU A 141 25.23 17.64 23.77
N PRO A 142 26.14 16.66 23.76
CA PRO A 142 26.73 16.13 22.53
C PRO A 142 25.79 15.19 21.76
N VAL A 143 24.57 14.97 22.26
CA VAL A 143 23.55 14.09 21.68
C VAL A 143 22.19 14.79 21.60
N PRO A 144 21.27 14.34 20.73
CA PRO A 144 19.93 14.91 20.64
C PRO A 144 19.18 14.94 21.98
N ARG A 145 18.43 16.03 22.19
CA ARG A 145 17.49 16.19 23.30
C ARG A 145 16.07 16.06 22.78
N PHE A 146 15.23 15.32 23.50
CA PHE A 146 13.80 15.24 23.29
C PHE A 146 13.04 15.78 24.50
N GLU A 147 11.88 16.38 24.26
CA GLU A 147 10.90 16.64 25.32
C GLU A 147 10.43 15.31 25.90
N LEU A 148 10.44 15.18 27.23
CA LEU A 148 10.19 13.89 27.88
C LEU A 148 8.81 13.27 27.56
N ASP A 149 7.82 14.10 27.31
CA ASP A 149 6.46 13.65 27.00
C ASP A 149 6.19 13.56 25.49
N ASP A 150 7.14 13.94 24.63
CA ASP A 150 7.10 13.72 23.19
C ASP A 150 7.49 12.27 22.85
N THR A 151 6.57 11.37 23.17
CA THR A 151 6.77 9.92 22.99
C THR A 151 6.95 9.57 21.51
N ALA A 152 6.25 10.27 20.62
CA ALA A 152 6.29 10.00 19.19
C ALA A 152 7.69 10.28 18.62
N ALA A 153 8.30 11.42 18.94
CA ALA A 153 9.65 11.76 18.49
C ALA A 153 10.71 10.82 19.10
N ILE A 154 10.55 10.42 20.37
CA ILE A 154 11.45 9.45 21.00
C ILE A 154 11.33 8.08 20.31
N ALA A 155 10.11 7.64 20.00
CA ALA A 155 9.89 6.39 19.29
C ALA A 155 10.46 6.44 17.86
N ASP A 156 10.26 7.53 17.12
CA ASP A 156 10.86 7.73 15.78
C ASP A 156 12.38 7.59 15.84
N PHE A 157 13.03 8.23 16.81
CA PHE A 157 14.46 8.16 17.01
C PHE A 157 14.94 6.73 17.30
N ILE A 158 14.27 6.03 18.23
CA ILE A 158 14.61 4.63 18.57
C ILE A 158 14.46 3.72 17.35
N LEU A 159 13.37 3.86 16.60
CA LEU A 159 13.12 3.04 15.41
C LEU A 159 14.14 3.34 14.30
N ALA A 160 14.53 4.60 14.11
CA ALA A 160 15.58 4.96 13.18
C ALA A 160 16.95 4.37 13.57
N GLU A 161 17.39 4.55 14.82
CA GLU A 161 18.67 4.00 15.32
C GLU A 161 18.73 2.48 15.23
N THR A 162 17.59 1.79 15.34
CA THR A 162 17.52 0.33 15.27
C THR A 162 17.32 -0.20 13.84
N GLY A 163 17.05 0.67 12.87
CA GLY A 163 16.73 0.31 11.48
C GLY A 163 15.33 -0.28 11.31
N LEU A 164 14.39 0.06 12.18
CA LEU A 164 13.00 -0.39 12.18
C LEU A 164 12.02 0.67 11.66
N SER A 165 12.51 1.86 11.26
CA SER A 165 11.69 2.96 10.72
C SER A 165 10.93 2.59 9.44
N GLU A 166 11.43 1.64 8.65
CA GLU A 166 10.84 1.21 7.37
C GLU A 166 9.89 0.01 7.50
N ALA A 167 9.92 -0.72 8.62
CA ALA A 167 9.18 -1.98 8.81
C ALA A 167 7.74 -1.78 9.33
N ALA A 168 7.41 -0.60 9.85
CA ALA A 168 6.09 -0.28 10.34
C ALA A 168 5.13 0.03 9.18
N ALA A 169 4.33 -0.95 8.77
CA ALA A 169 3.19 -0.68 7.91
C ALA A 169 2.23 0.27 8.66
N PRO A 170 1.74 1.36 8.03
CA PRO A 170 0.81 2.26 8.70
C PRO A 170 -0.50 1.50 8.94
N ALA A 171 -0.85 1.24 10.19
CA ALA A 171 -2.14 0.66 10.50
C ALA A 171 -3.20 1.77 10.48
N LEU A 172 -4.40 1.51 9.93
CA LEU A 172 -5.50 2.47 9.89
C LEU A 172 -5.80 3.05 11.28
N ALA A 173 -6.14 4.34 11.34
CA ALA A 173 -6.52 4.99 12.58
C ALA A 173 -7.79 4.37 13.18
N ASP A 174 -7.91 4.36 14.51
CA ASP A 174 -8.98 3.68 15.25
C ASP A 174 -10.39 4.28 14.98
N ALA A 175 -10.48 5.40 14.26
CA ALA A 175 -11.72 6.13 13.97
C ALA A 175 -12.13 6.14 12.49
N CYS A 176 -11.41 5.44 11.59
CA CYS A 176 -11.62 5.52 10.14
C CYS A 176 -13.05 5.21 9.69
N PHE A 177 -13.77 4.37 10.44
CA PHE A 177 -15.12 3.90 10.09
C PHE A 177 -16.19 4.35 11.09
N LEU A 178 -15.90 5.31 11.98
CA LEU A 178 -16.94 5.82 12.88
C LEU A 178 -17.91 6.72 12.09
N PRO A 179 -19.24 6.51 12.20
CA PRO A 179 -20.21 7.35 11.50
C PRO A 179 -20.17 8.78 12.04
N GLN A 180 -19.70 9.71 11.22
CA GLN A 180 -19.91 11.14 11.45
C GLN A 180 -21.34 11.49 11.02
N ASN A 181 -22.31 11.32 11.93
CA ASN A 181 -23.69 11.80 11.82
C ASN A 181 -24.38 11.62 10.44
N ALA A 182 -24.99 10.47 10.18
CA ALA A 182 -25.97 10.35 9.10
C ALA A 182 -27.17 9.46 9.52
N PRO A 183 -28.30 10.04 9.98
CA PRO A 183 -29.51 9.28 10.28
C PRO A 183 -30.31 8.87 9.02
N GLY A 184 -29.64 8.55 7.90
CA GLY A 184 -30.26 8.30 6.59
C GLY A 184 -29.50 7.30 5.69
N MET A 185 -30.09 6.95 4.53
CA MET A 185 -29.48 6.08 3.52
C MET A 185 -28.47 6.88 2.67
N ALA A 186 -27.19 6.54 2.74
CA ALA A 186 -26.13 7.23 1.99
C ALA A 186 -26.22 6.91 0.50
N THR A 187 -25.93 7.89 -0.36
CA THR A 187 -25.72 7.65 -1.80
C THR A 187 -24.44 6.86 -2.04
N VAL A 188 -24.30 6.27 -3.23
CA VAL A 188 -23.07 5.56 -3.62
C VAL A 188 -21.87 6.51 -3.57
N ALA A 189 -22.03 7.74 -4.05
CA ALA A 189 -20.96 8.75 -4.07
C ALA A 189 -20.54 9.18 -2.66
N GLU A 190 -21.48 9.43 -1.75
CA GLU A 190 -21.17 9.75 -0.35
C GLU A 190 -20.42 8.61 0.33
N ALA A 191 -20.88 7.37 0.13
CA ALA A 191 -20.23 6.20 0.67
C ALA A 191 -18.78 6.06 0.15
N GLN A 192 -18.57 6.20 -1.16
CA GLN A 192 -17.24 6.15 -1.75
C GLN A 192 -16.34 7.29 -1.25
N ALA A 193 -16.86 8.51 -1.10
CA ALA A 193 -16.11 9.66 -0.60
C ALA A 193 -15.66 9.46 0.85
N MET A 194 -16.55 8.94 1.71
CA MET A 194 -16.22 8.62 3.10
C MET A 194 -15.14 7.53 3.19
N LEU A 195 -15.24 6.46 2.40
CA LEU A 195 -14.20 5.44 2.32
C LEU A 195 -12.87 6.05 1.85
N ARG A 196 -12.89 6.83 0.78
CA ARG A 196 -11.70 7.47 0.23
C ARG A 196 -11.00 8.38 1.26
N ALA A 197 -11.75 9.09 2.08
CA ALA A 197 -11.20 9.96 3.12
C ALA A 197 -10.65 9.18 4.33
N ALA A 198 -11.22 8.01 4.61
CA ALA A 198 -10.86 7.18 5.76
C ALA A 198 -9.67 6.26 5.52
N LEU A 199 -9.43 5.86 4.27
CA LEU A 199 -8.47 4.82 3.93
C LEU A 199 -7.07 5.39 3.63
N GLY A 200 -6.06 4.61 3.99
CA GLY A 200 -4.67 4.84 3.62
C GLY A 200 -3.92 3.53 3.40
N PRO A 201 -2.66 3.59 2.91
CA PRO A 201 -1.86 2.39 2.66
C PRO A 201 -1.59 1.62 3.96
N VAL A 202 -1.84 0.32 3.96
CA VAL A 202 -1.58 -0.60 5.10
C VAL A 202 -0.48 -1.62 4.81
N THR A 203 0.14 -1.54 3.64
CA THR A 203 1.19 -2.44 3.19
C THR A 203 2.57 -1.87 3.48
N GLY A 204 3.49 -2.77 3.85
CA GLY A 204 4.92 -2.47 3.93
C GLY A 204 5.53 -2.15 2.57
N ARG A 205 6.82 -1.87 2.56
CA ARG A 205 7.60 -1.57 1.35
C ARG A 205 8.68 -2.61 1.16
N GLU A 206 9.08 -2.83 -0.09
CA GLU A 206 10.25 -3.62 -0.45
C GLU A 206 10.94 -3.05 -1.69
N GLN A 207 12.23 -3.30 -1.81
CA GLN A 207 13.01 -2.96 -3.00
C GLN A 207 13.07 -4.16 -3.93
N ILE A 208 12.68 -4.00 -5.19
CA ILE A 208 12.75 -5.06 -6.20
C ILE A 208 13.38 -4.57 -7.49
N ALA A 209 13.78 -5.49 -8.35
CA ALA A 209 14.23 -5.16 -9.70
C ALA A 209 13.07 -4.58 -10.53
N VAL A 210 13.35 -3.58 -11.37
CA VAL A 210 12.34 -2.96 -12.25
C VAL A 210 11.67 -3.99 -13.17
N ALA A 211 12.43 -4.99 -13.62
CA ALA A 211 11.91 -6.07 -14.47
C ALA A 211 10.88 -6.98 -13.77
N GLU A 212 10.83 -6.99 -12.43
CA GLU A 212 9.91 -7.80 -11.63
C GLU A 212 8.74 -6.97 -11.08
N ALA A 213 8.67 -5.69 -11.44
CA ALA A 213 7.75 -4.74 -10.85
C ALA A 213 6.36 -4.70 -11.50
N ASP A 214 6.09 -5.55 -12.50
CA ASP A 214 4.79 -5.59 -13.18
C ASP A 214 3.66 -5.94 -12.20
N GLY A 215 2.59 -5.13 -12.24
CA GLY A 215 1.46 -5.23 -11.33
C GLY A 215 1.77 -4.83 -9.88
N ARG A 216 2.93 -4.26 -9.59
CA ARG A 216 3.27 -3.69 -8.27
C ARG A 216 2.88 -2.21 -8.21
N ILE A 217 2.79 -1.66 -7.00
CA ILE A 217 2.51 -0.25 -6.78
C ILE A 217 3.78 0.43 -6.26
N LEU A 218 4.17 1.53 -6.88
CA LEU A 218 5.35 2.29 -6.48
C LEU A 218 5.14 2.91 -5.08
N ALA A 219 6.11 2.72 -4.17
CA ALA A 219 5.99 3.17 -2.78
C ALA A 219 6.45 4.61 -2.56
N GLU A 220 7.36 5.10 -3.41
CA GLU A 220 8.05 6.39 -3.33
C GLU A 220 8.23 6.95 -4.75
N ASP A 221 8.39 8.26 -4.90
CA ASP A 221 8.62 8.86 -6.21
C ASP A 221 9.88 8.28 -6.87
N ALA A 222 9.76 7.82 -8.11
CA ALA A 222 10.89 7.37 -8.90
C ALA A 222 11.58 8.58 -9.52
N ILE A 223 12.76 8.92 -8.98
CA ILE A 223 13.55 10.06 -9.46
C ILE A 223 14.45 9.63 -10.61
N ALA A 224 14.42 10.37 -11.71
CA ALA A 224 15.25 10.13 -12.88
C ALA A 224 16.74 10.36 -12.56
N PRO A 225 17.61 9.34 -12.55
CA PRO A 225 19.03 9.54 -12.28
C PRO A 225 19.77 10.19 -13.46
N ARG A 226 19.16 10.15 -14.65
CA ARG A 226 19.66 10.76 -15.89
C ARG A 226 18.51 11.29 -16.72
N ALA A 227 18.83 12.15 -17.67
CA ALA A 227 17.86 12.63 -18.64
C ALA A 227 17.47 11.54 -19.65
N ASN A 228 16.25 11.63 -20.18
CA ASN A 228 15.80 10.91 -21.37
C ASN A 228 15.30 11.92 -22.42
N PRO A 229 15.88 11.94 -23.64
CA PRO A 229 17.16 11.34 -24.00
C PRO A 229 18.33 11.88 -23.13
N PRO A 230 19.44 11.12 -22.97
CA PRO A 230 20.55 11.51 -22.09
C PRO A 230 21.43 12.64 -22.65
N GLY A 231 21.30 12.94 -23.93
CA GLY A 231 22.02 13.99 -24.64
C GLY A 231 21.24 14.36 -25.90
N THR A 232 21.53 15.52 -26.48
CA THR A 232 20.89 15.95 -27.72
C THR A 232 21.16 14.95 -28.82
N ASN A 233 20.12 14.45 -29.49
CA ASN A 233 20.26 13.41 -30.50
C ASN A 233 19.45 13.72 -31.76
N SER A 234 19.76 12.98 -32.83
CA SER A 234 19.05 13.13 -34.10
C SER A 234 17.69 12.44 -34.05
N ALA A 235 16.65 13.13 -34.50
CA ALA A 235 15.31 12.57 -34.67
C ALA A 235 15.17 11.72 -35.94
N MET A 236 16.09 11.87 -36.91
CA MET A 236 16.04 11.22 -38.22
C MET A 236 17.44 10.87 -38.76
N ASP A 237 17.50 10.06 -39.81
CA ASP A 237 18.73 9.83 -40.55
C ASP A 237 19.02 11.02 -41.46
N GLY A 238 20.26 11.53 -41.42
CA GLY A 238 20.54 12.80 -42.06
C GLY A 238 21.98 13.28 -41.96
N TYR A 239 22.13 14.59 -42.11
CA TYR A 239 23.40 15.29 -42.01
C TYR A 239 23.29 16.41 -40.98
N GLY A 240 24.13 16.32 -39.96
CA GLY A 240 24.19 17.22 -38.83
C GLY A 240 25.23 18.32 -39.07
N PHE A 241 24.87 19.57 -38.82
CA PHE A 241 25.71 20.74 -39.01
C PHE A 241 25.35 21.85 -38.01
N ALA A 242 26.18 22.88 -37.91
CA ALA A 242 25.83 24.14 -37.24
C ALA A 242 24.96 25.00 -38.16
N HIS A 243 23.73 25.34 -37.76
CA HIS A 243 22.79 26.15 -38.55
C HIS A 243 23.40 27.45 -39.05
N ALA A 244 24.21 28.09 -38.22
CA ALA A 244 24.91 29.34 -38.56
C ALA A 244 25.81 29.24 -39.81
N SER A 245 26.24 28.02 -40.19
CA SER A 245 27.01 27.78 -41.42
C SER A 245 26.21 28.06 -42.69
N LEU A 246 24.88 28.08 -42.63
CA LEU A 246 24.01 28.40 -43.76
C LEU A 246 24.03 29.88 -44.15
N ALA A 247 24.61 30.77 -43.32
CA ALA A 247 24.79 32.18 -43.68
C ALA A 247 25.67 32.37 -44.92
N GLY A 248 26.54 31.40 -45.23
CA GLY A 248 27.37 31.38 -46.45
C GLY A 248 26.74 30.69 -47.66
N GLY A 249 25.49 30.20 -47.54
CA GLY A 249 24.79 29.39 -48.55
C GLY A 249 24.50 27.97 -48.09
N GLN A 250 23.77 27.21 -48.92
CA GLN A 250 23.28 25.87 -48.57
C GLN A 250 24.31 24.74 -48.76
N THR A 251 25.56 25.09 -49.04
CA THR A 251 26.60 24.14 -49.42
C THR A 251 27.65 24.06 -48.33
N LEU A 252 27.88 22.86 -47.79
CA LEU A 252 28.87 22.58 -46.76
C LEU A 252 29.85 21.50 -47.25
N LEU A 253 30.94 21.30 -46.51
CA LEU A 253 31.85 20.17 -46.70
C LEU A 253 31.41 18.97 -45.86
N LEU A 254 31.50 17.77 -46.43
CA LEU A 254 31.19 16.53 -45.73
C LEU A 254 32.40 16.10 -44.90
N ASP A 255 32.25 16.16 -43.58
CA ASP A 255 33.22 15.62 -42.63
C ASP A 255 33.23 14.08 -42.72
N PRO A 256 34.39 13.43 -42.94
CA PRO A 256 34.47 11.97 -43.02
C PRO A 256 34.02 11.29 -41.73
N GLY A 257 33.10 10.34 -41.87
CA GLY A 257 32.62 9.51 -40.77
C GLY A 257 31.12 9.60 -40.59
N ARG A 258 30.66 9.17 -39.41
CA ARG A 258 29.26 9.27 -39.00
C ARG A 258 29.11 9.21 -37.48
N SER A 259 28.06 9.84 -36.97
CA SER A 259 27.55 9.57 -35.62
C SER A 259 26.43 8.51 -35.69
N ALA A 260 26.53 7.46 -34.88
CA ALA A 260 25.52 6.41 -34.75
C ALA A 260 25.17 6.16 -33.28
N ALA A 261 24.01 5.56 -33.00
CA ALA A 261 23.66 5.15 -31.63
C ALA A 261 24.72 4.19 -31.06
N GLY A 262 25.23 4.50 -29.86
CA GLY A 262 26.34 3.77 -29.22
C GLY A 262 27.74 4.07 -29.77
N HIS A 263 27.84 4.79 -30.90
CA HIS A 263 29.10 5.15 -31.56
C HIS A 263 29.05 6.63 -32.00
N PRO A 264 29.14 7.58 -31.06
CA PRO A 264 29.13 9.00 -31.37
C PRO A 264 30.33 9.38 -32.23
N HIS A 265 30.18 10.42 -33.06
CA HIS A 265 31.32 10.98 -33.80
C HIS A 265 32.40 11.46 -32.83
N SER A 266 33.66 11.21 -33.18
CA SER A 266 34.79 11.28 -32.23
C SER A 266 35.35 12.68 -31.99
N HIS A 267 34.96 13.66 -32.80
CA HIS A 267 35.47 15.02 -32.75
C HIS A 267 34.37 16.03 -33.09
N ALA A 268 34.64 17.29 -32.77
CA ALA A 268 33.75 18.40 -33.09
C ALA A 268 33.69 18.65 -34.60
N VAL A 269 32.49 18.90 -35.11
CA VAL A 269 32.27 19.28 -36.51
C VAL A 269 32.56 20.76 -36.67
N ALA A 270 33.49 21.10 -37.56
CA ALA A 270 33.89 22.48 -37.79
C ALA A 270 32.76 23.30 -38.48
N PRO A 271 32.67 24.62 -38.25
CA PRO A 271 31.79 25.47 -39.05
C PRO A 271 32.02 25.30 -40.55
N GLY A 272 30.95 25.33 -41.34
CA GLY A 272 31.02 25.04 -42.77
C GLY A 272 31.09 23.55 -43.13
N HIS A 273 31.07 22.64 -42.15
CA HIS A 273 31.04 21.20 -42.36
C HIS A 273 29.73 20.58 -41.87
N ALA A 274 29.39 19.42 -42.43
CA ALA A 274 28.32 18.56 -41.97
C ALA A 274 28.82 17.12 -41.83
N VAL A 275 28.27 16.37 -40.89
CA VAL A 275 28.59 14.96 -40.67
C VAL A 275 27.34 14.11 -40.81
N LYS A 276 27.49 12.88 -41.31
CA LYS A 276 26.36 11.94 -41.34
C LYS A 276 25.94 11.56 -39.92
N VAL A 277 24.66 11.69 -39.60
CA VAL A 277 24.07 11.35 -38.29
C VAL A 277 22.92 10.38 -38.53
N LEU A 278 22.89 9.29 -37.76
CA LEU A 278 21.77 8.34 -37.77
C LEU A 278 20.77 8.67 -36.67
N THR A 279 19.54 8.19 -36.83
CA THR A 279 18.45 8.34 -35.87
C THR A 279 18.86 7.84 -34.49
N GLY A 280 18.64 8.65 -33.47
CA GLY A 280 19.02 8.37 -32.08
C GLY A 280 20.52 8.54 -31.77
N ALA A 281 21.37 8.86 -32.76
CA ALA A 281 22.76 9.18 -32.52
C ALA A 281 22.88 10.53 -31.80
N LEU A 282 23.79 10.63 -30.83
CA LEU A 282 24.12 11.90 -30.20
C LEU A 282 24.65 12.88 -31.25
N LEU A 283 24.20 14.13 -31.17
CA LEU A 283 24.75 15.18 -32.00
C LEU A 283 26.18 15.50 -31.54
N PRO A 284 27.16 15.49 -32.46
CA PRO A 284 28.53 15.85 -32.13
C PRO A 284 28.65 17.31 -31.71
N ASP A 285 29.75 17.66 -31.04
CA ASP A 285 30.05 19.05 -30.73
C ASP A 285 30.10 19.88 -32.02
N GLY A 286 29.51 21.08 -31.99
CA GLY A 286 29.38 21.94 -33.17
C GLY A 286 28.20 21.60 -34.08
N VAL A 287 27.36 20.62 -33.73
CA VAL A 287 26.12 20.29 -34.47
C VAL A 287 24.90 20.70 -33.65
N ASP A 288 24.02 21.50 -34.25
CA ASP A 288 22.74 21.91 -33.64
C ASP A 288 21.51 21.50 -34.48
N THR A 289 21.70 21.23 -35.77
CA THR A 289 20.61 21.03 -36.74
C THR A 289 20.89 19.82 -37.62
N VAL A 290 19.85 19.07 -37.97
CA VAL A 290 19.94 17.91 -38.85
C VAL A 290 19.03 18.08 -40.07
N ALA A 291 19.58 17.92 -41.28
CA ALA A 291 18.81 17.81 -42.51
C ALA A 291 18.53 16.34 -42.84
N MET A 292 17.30 16.01 -43.20
CA MET A 292 16.90 14.68 -43.66
C MET A 292 17.71 14.26 -44.89
N GLN A 293 18.24 13.02 -44.88
CA GLN A 293 19.06 12.54 -46.00
C GLN A 293 18.32 12.55 -47.34
N GLU A 294 16.99 12.40 -47.32
CA GLU A 294 16.12 12.39 -48.51
C GLU A 294 16.11 13.75 -49.23
N HIS A 295 16.45 14.83 -48.54
CA HIS A 295 16.42 16.19 -49.07
C HIS A 295 17.83 16.75 -49.34
N VAL A 296 18.85 15.91 -49.23
CA VAL A 296 20.25 16.29 -49.34
C VAL A 296 20.83 15.73 -50.64
N THR A 297 21.57 16.57 -51.37
CA THR A 297 22.36 16.15 -52.53
C THR A 297 23.84 16.13 -52.17
N ILE A 298 24.57 15.09 -52.59
CA ILE A 298 26.01 14.93 -52.31
C ILE A 298 26.75 14.83 -53.63
N THR A 299 27.79 15.65 -53.79
CA THR A 299 28.68 15.63 -54.97
C THR A 299 30.13 15.70 -54.50
N GLY A 300 30.84 14.57 -54.53
CA GLY A 300 32.19 14.47 -53.98
C GLY A 300 32.19 14.67 -52.46
N GLU A 301 32.99 15.61 -51.97
CA GLU A 301 33.08 16.00 -50.56
C GLU A 301 32.11 17.14 -50.21
N THR A 302 31.22 17.51 -51.13
CA THR A 302 30.31 18.64 -50.96
C THR A 302 28.88 18.17 -50.76
N ILE A 303 28.21 18.76 -49.77
CA ILE A 303 26.81 18.50 -49.45
C ILE A 303 25.98 19.75 -49.70
N THR A 304 24.84 19.60 -50.37
CA THR A 304 23.85 20.66 -50.57
C THR A 304 22.59 20.35 -49.77
N LEU A 305 22.24 21.29 -48.88
CA LEU A 305 21.12 21.22 -47.95
C LEU A 305 19.87 21.90 -48.53
N PRO A 306 18.65 21.49 -48.14
CA PRO A 306 17.43 22.16 -48.58
C PRO A 306 17.31 23.56 -47.97
N GLU A 307 16.66 24.49 -48.68
CA GLU A 307 16.33 25.81 -48.15
C GLU A 307 15.28 25.72 -47.02
N GLY A 308 15.24 26.74 -46.14
CA GLY A 308 14.19 26.88 -45.13
C GLY A 308 14.34 26.03 -43.86
N LEU A 309 15.49 25.37 -43.65
CA LEU A 309 15.75 24.66 -42.38
C LEU A 309 15.79 25.64 -41.21
N SER A 310 15.02 25.36 -40.16
CA SER A 310 15.05 26.11 -38.91
C SER A 310 16.23 25.66 -38.03
N PRO A 311 16.80 26.55 -37.20
CA PRO A 311 17.77 26.14 -36.17
C PRO A 311 17.18 25.06 -35.27
N GLY A 312 17.93 23.99 -35.00
CA GLY A 312 17.46 22.88 -34.17
C GLY A 312 16.56 21.88 -34.89
N ALA A 313 16.34 22.03 -36.21
CA ALA A 313 15.48 21.10 -36.94
C ALA A 313 15.98 19.65 -36.81
N ASN A 314 15.04 18.74 -36.56
CA ASN A 314 15.26 17.30 -36.43
C ASN A 314 16.28 16.90 -35.35
N SER A 315 16.49 17.75 -34.34
CA SER A 315 17.16 17.37 -33.10
C SER A 315 16.15 17.20 -31.97
N ARG A 316 16.46 16.32 -31.02
CA ARG A 316 15.73 16.21 -29.75
C ARG A 316 16.67 16.64 -28.65
N ALA A 317 16.21 17.55 -27.80
CA ALA A 317 17.04 18.05 -26.72
C ALA A 317 17.29 16.98 -25.67
N ALA A 318 18.43 17.07 -24.98
CA ALA A 318 18.65 16.27 -23.78
C ALA A 318 17.54 16.55 -22.75
N GLY A 319 16.91 15.48 -22.24
CA GLY A 319 15.86 15.59 -21.23
C GLY A 319 14.54 16.19 -21.70
N GLU A 320 14.30 16.26 -23.02
CA GLU A 320 13.03 16.76 -23.58
C GLU A 320 11.82 15.92 -23.13
N ASP A 321 12.02 14.61 -22.92
CA ASP A 321 10.99 13.71 -22.37
C ASP A 321 11.02 13.72 -20.83
N VAL A 322 12.18 13.41 -20.23
CA VAL A 322 12.37 13.48 -18.77
C VAL A 322 13.72 14.09 -18.44
N ALA A 323 13.73 15.16 -17.65
CA ALA A 323 14.95 15.78 -17.15
C ALA A 323 15.61 14.95 -16.03
N ALA A 324 16.93 15.00 -15.93
CA ALA A 324 17.64 14.42 -14.78
C ALA A 324 17.19 15.10 -13.47
N GLY A 325 16.95 14.31 -12.44
CA GLY A 325 16.45 14.76 -11.14
C GLY A 325 14.94 15.01 -11.08
N ALA A 326 14.21 14.89 -12.19
CA ALA A 326 12.75 15.00 -12.18
C ALA A 326 12.09 13.75 -11.58
N VAL A 327 10.87 13.92 -11.05
CA VAL A 327 9.99 12.80 -10.70
C VAL A 327 9.49 12.18 -12.00
N ALA A 328 9.94 10.97 -12.33
CA ALA A 328 9.52 10.24 -13.51
C ALA A 328 8.15 9.59 -13.32
N LEU A 329 7.93 9.00 -12.15
CA LEU A 329 6.65 8.42 -11.72
C LEU A 329 6.44 8.74 -10.24
N SER A 330 5.23 9.14 -9.88
CA SER A 330 4.88 9.45 -8.49
C SER A 330 4.55 8.19 -7.69
N ALA A 331 4.76 8.25 -6.38
CA ALA A 331 4.31 7.23 -5.43
C ALA A 331 2.80 6.94 -5.59
N GLY A 332 2.41 5.67 -5.48
CA GLY A 332 1.04 5.19 -5.68
C GLY A 332 0.71 4.82 -7.13
N THR A 333 1.63 5.05 -8.07
CA THR A 333 1.50 4.60 -9.46
C THR A 333 1.54 3.07 -9.55
N PRO A 334 0.50 2.41 -10.12
CA PRO A 334 0.61 1.00 -10.51
C PRO A 334 1.57 0.86 -11.69
N LEU A 335 2.50 -0.08 -11.58
CA LEU A 335 3.53 -0.31 -12.59
C LEU A 335 3.05 -1.34 -13.59
N GLY A 336 2.86 -0.93 -14.85
CA GLY A 336 2.64 -1.80 -15.99
C GLY A 336 3.80 -1.75 -16.99
N PRO A 337 3.62 -2.29 -18.20
CA PRO A 337 4.68 -2.37 -19.21
C PRO A 337 5.26 -1.01 -19.61
N ALA A 338 4.42 0.04 -19.67
CA ALA A 338 4.86 1.39 -20.04
C ALA A 338 5.73 2.01 -18.94
N GLU A 339 5.31 1.91 -17.69
CA GLU A 339 6.04 2.40 -16.53
C GLU A 339 7.39 1.70 -16.37
N ILE A 340 7.42 0.37 -16.54
CA ILE A 340 8.66 -0.42 -16.53
C ILE A 340 9.61 0.03 -17.65
N GLY A 341 9.08 0.27 -18.85
CA GLY A 341 9.86 0.78 -19.98
C GLY A 341 10.48 2.14 -19.69
N LEU A 342 9.72 3.07 -19.10
CA LEU A 342 10.20 4.38 -18.70
C LEU A 342 11.31 4.30 -17.63
N LEU A 343 11.07 3.55 -16.55
CA LEU A 343 12.05 3.35 -15.47
C LEU A 343 13.35 2.75 -16.03
N SER A 344 13.24 1.78 -16.94
CA SER A 344 14.39 1.15 -17.59
C SER A 344 15.15 2.13 -18.51
N ALA A 345 14.44 2.96 -19.29
CA ALA A 345 15.06 3.96 -20.16
C ALA A 345 15.84 5.03 -19.37
N LEU A 346 15.37 5.33 -18.17
CA LEU A 346 16.02 6.20 -17.19
C LEU A 346 17.18 5.53 -16.45
N GLY A 347 17.39 4.21 -16.62
CA GLY A 347 18.48 3.48 -16.01
C GLY A 347 18.24 3.08 -14.55
N LEU A 348 16.98 3.08 -14.09
CA LEU A 348 16.63 2.55 -12.78
C LEU A 348 16.64 1.02 -12.84
N ALA A 349 17.56 0.40 -12.09
CA ALA A 349 17.63 -1.05 -11.99
C ALA A 349 16.65 -1.61 -10.95
N GLN A 350 16.37 -0.83 -9.91
CA GLN A 350 15.51 -1.20 -8.79
C GLN A 350 14.58 -0.05 -8.41
N VAL A 351 13.45 -0.38 -7.81
CA VAL A 351 12.45 0.58 -7.32
C VAL A 351 11.86 0.12 -5.99
N GLN A 352 11.47 1.10 -5.16
CA GLN A 352 10.70 0.86 -3.94
C GLN A 352 9.24 0.63 -4.31
N VAL A 353 8.71 -0.54 -3.97
CA VAL A 353 7.30 -0.90 -4.21
C VAL A 353 6.61 -1.27 -2.91
N ARG A 354 5.27 -1.27 -2.95
CA ARG A 354 4.42 -1.74 -1.86
C ARG A 354 4.31 -3.25 -1.88
N ASN A 355 4.37 -3.89 -0.73
CA ASN A 355 4.04 -5.30 -0.58
C ASN A 355 2.63 -5.58 -1.12
N ARG A 356 2.39 -6.78 -1.65
CA ARG A 356 1.04 -7.17 -2.07
C ARG A 356 0.12 -7.16 -0.86
N LEU A 357 -1.03 -6.51 -1.00
CA LEU A 357 -2.07 -6.49 0.03
C LEU A 357 -2.58 -7.92 0.25
N ARG A 358 -2.57 -8.38 1.51
CA ARG A 358 -3.10 -9.68 1.90
C ARG A 358 -4.60 -9.56 2.15
N VAL A 359 -5.40 -10.21 1.32
CA VAL A 359 -6.86 -10.15 1.36
C VAL A 359 -7.40 -11.49 1.85
N GLY A 360 -7.96 -11.51 3.06
CA GLY A 360 -8.67 -12.67 3.59
C GLY A 360 -10.09 -12.72 3.06
N LEU A 361 -10.55 -13.91 2.66
CA LEU A 361 -11.90 -14.12 2.15
C LEU A 361 -12.59 -15.27 2.88
N LEU A 362 -13.77 -15.01 3.43
CA LEU A 362 -14.63 -16.04 4.02
C LEU A 362 -16.09 -15.87 3.60
N SER A 363 -16.84 -16.96 3.68
CA SER A 363 -18.31 -16.95 3.55
C SER A 363 -18.98 -17.37 4.84
N THR A 364 -20.10 -16.75 5.19
CA THR A 364 -20.96 -17.15 6.32
C THR A 364 -22.33 -17.60 5.82
N GLY A 365 -23.00 -18.47 6.56
CA GLY A 365 -24.32 -19.01 6.21
C GLY A 365 -24.42 -20.51 6.42
N ASP A 366 -25.23 -20.97 7.37
CA ASP A 366 -25.43 -22.40 7.64
C ASP A 366 -26.02 -23.20 6.45
N GLU A 367 -26.66 -22.50 5.50
CA GLU A 367 -27.17 -23.06 4.26
C GLU A 367 -26.05 -23.44 3.27
N LEU A 368 -24.84 -22.88 3.44
CA LEU A 368 -23.78 -23.01 2.45
C LEU A 368 -23.17 -24.41 2.42
N ALA A 369 -22.88 -24.89 1.22
CA ALA A 369 -22.18 -26.14 0.96
C ALA A 369 -21.05 -25.92 -0.05
N ALA A 370 -20.03 -26.78 -0.01
CA ALA A 370 -19.01 -26.79 -1.05
C ALA A 370 -19.57 -27.44 -2.33
N PRO A 371 -19.17 -26.98 -3.53
CA PRO A 371 -19.65 -27.57 -4.78
C PRO A 371 -19.48 -29.08 -4.82
N GLY A 372 -20.54 -29.81 -5.17
CA GLY A 372 -20.53 -31.27 -5.32
C GLY A 372 -20.71 -32.07 -4.03
N THR A 373 -20.88 -31.42 -2.86
CA THR A 373 -21.00 -32.16 -1.59
C THR A 373 -22.43 -32.56 -1.20
N THR A 374 -23.46 -31.99 -1.82
CA THR A 374 -24.86 -32.29 -1.47
C THR A 374 -25.82 -31.98 -2.63
N LEU A 375 -26.93 -32.70 -2.74
CA LEU A 375 -28.06 -32.38 -3.64
C LEU A 375 -29.30 -31.91 -2.87
N ASP A 376 -29.16 -31.69 -1.56
CA ASP A 376 -30.24 -31.19 -0.72
C ASP A 376 -30.66 -29.78 -1.19
N PRO A 377 -31.92 -29.59 -1.63
CA PRO A 377 -32.39 -28.29 -2.10
C PRO A 377 -32.45 -27.21 -1.00
N ALA A 378 -32.35 -27.59 0.28
CA ALA A 378 -32.22 -26.63 1.39
C ALA A 378 -30.79 -26.05 1.51
N ARG A 379 -29.81 -26.64 0.83
CA ARG A 379 -28.42 -26.19 0.82
C ARG A 379 -28.13 -25.42 -0.46
N THR A 380 -27.38 -24.33 -0.33
CA THR A 380 -26.91 -23.54 -1.47
C THR A 380 -25.40 -23.68 -1.60
N TYR A 381 -24.88 -23.83 -2.81
CA TYR A 381 -23.43 -23.86 -3.01
C TYR A 381 -22.81 -22.47 -2.85
N ASP A 382 -21.67 -22.40 -2.17
CA ASP A 382 -20.91 -21.15 -2.01
C ASP A 382 -20.30 -20.71 -3.36
N ALA A 383 -21.02 -19.83 -4.04
CA ALA A 383 -20.59 -19.24 -5.31
C ALA A 383 -19.81 -17.93 -5.12
N ASN A 384 -19.97 -17.26 -3.97
CA ASN A 384 -19.42 -15.93 -3.75
C ASN A 384 -17.92 -15.99 -3.45
N ARG A 385 -17.49 -16.83 -2.52
CA ARG A 385 -16.08 -16.91 -2.12
C ARG A 385 -15.15 -17.21 -3.29
N PRO A 386 -15.35 -18.25 -4.12
CA PRO A 386 -14.48 -18.49 -5.26
C PRO A 386 -14.51 -17.34 -6.28
N MET A 387 -15.67 -16.70 -6.48
CA MET A 387 -15.80 -15.53 -7.36
C MET A 387 -14.99 -14.33 -6.83
N LEU A 388 -15.11 -14.01 -5.54
CA LEU A 388 -14.40 -12.91 -4.90
C LEU A 388 -12.89 -13.17 -4.83
N ILE A 389 -12.46 -14.42 -4.63
CA ILE A 389 -11.05 -14.82 -4.68
C ILE A 389 -10.48 -14.52 -6.06
N ALA A 390 -11.20 -14.91 -7.12
CA ALA A 390 -10.78 -14.65 -8.49
C ALA A 390 -10.69 -13.14 -8.80
N LEU A 391 -11.65 -12.33 -8.32
CA LEU A 391 -11.62 -10.87 -8.46
C LEU A 391 -10.38 -10.27 -7.78
N ALA A 392 -10.17 -10.55 -6.50
CA ALA A 392 -9.04 -10.01 -5.74
C ALA A 392 -7.69 -10.45 -6.30
N THR A 393 -7.60 -11.68 -6.80
CA THR A 393 -6.38 -12.20 -7.47
C THR A 393 -6.09 -11.43 -8.75
N ARG A 394 -7.11 -11.18 -9.60
CA ARG A 394 -6.97 -10.38 -10.83
C ARG A 394 -6.57 -8.94 -10.55
N TRP A 395 -6.95 -8.39 -9.41
CA TRP A 395 -6.50 -7.07 -8.96
C TRP A 395 -5.06 -7.06 -8.37
N GLY A 396 -4.38 -8.20 -8.37
CA GLY A 396 -2.96 -8.30 -7.99
C GLY A 396 -2.71 -8.47 -6.49
N HIS A 397 -3.72 -8.85 -5.71
CA HIS A 397 -3.59 -9.05 -4.26
C HIS A 397 -3.11 -10.47 -3.89
N ASP A 398 -2.50 -10.63 -2.72
CA ASP A 398 -2.21 -11.95 -2.12
C ASP A 398 -3.48 -12.42 -1.40
N VAL A 399 -4.20 -13.38 -1.99
CA VAL A 399 -5.50 -13.81 -1.48
C VAL A 399 -5.38 -15.02 -0.58
N ARG A 400 -5.98 -14.94 0.61
CA ARG A 400 -6.06 -16.03 1.59
C ARG A 400 -7.51 -16.49 1.72
N ASP A 401 -7.77 -17.71 1.28
CA ASP A 401 -9.07 -18.37 1.46
C ASP A 401 -9.19 -18.86 2.91
N LEU A 402 -10.06 -18.22 3.68
CA LEU A 402 -10.35 -18.56 5.07
C LEU A 402 -11.56 -19.49 5.20
N GLY A 403 -12.14 -19.91 4.07
CA GLY A 403 -13.17 -20.94 4.01
C GLY A 403 -14.57 -20.47 4.39
N HIS A 404 -15.38 -21.45 4.80
CA HIS A 404 -16.74 -21.24 5.25
C HIS A 404 -16.79 -21.23 6.78
N VAL A 405 -17.44 -20.23 7.35
CA VAL A 405 -17.68 -20.07 8.78
C VAL A 405 -19.18 -20.26 9.05
N PRO A 406 -19.59 -21.13 9.98
CA PRO A 406 -21.00 -21.28 10.35
C PRO A 406 -21.54 -20.00 10.99
N ASP A 407 -22.87 -19.85 11.06
CA ASP A 407 -23.51 -18.68 11.67
C ASP A 407 -23.40 -18.73 13.21
N SER A 408 -22.18 -18.48 13.68
CA SER A 408 -21.81 -18.48 15.08
C SER A 408 -20.85 -17.33 15.35
N ARG A 409 -21.23 -16.49 16.32
CA ARG A 409 -20.39 -15.37 16.77
C ARG A 409 -19.00 -15.82 17.23
N ASP A 410 -18.91 -16.96 17.91
CA ASP A 410 -17.65 -17.46 18.44
C ASP A 410 -16.77 -18.04 17.32
N ALA A 411 -17.37 -18.73 16.34
CA ALA A 411 -16.66 -19.21 15.16
C ALA A 411 -16.13 -18.05 14.30
N LEU A 412 -16.95 -17.02 14.09
CA LEU A 412 -16.55 -15.82 13.36
C LEU A 412 -15.44 -15.06 14.10
N ARG A 413 -15.54 -14.89 15.42
CA ARG A 413 -14.48 -14.29 16.24
C ARG A 413 -13.18 -15.07 16.12
N ALA A 414 -13.22 -16.41 16.22
CA ALA A 414 -12.04 -17.24 16.07
C ALA A 414 -11.39 -17.09 14.69
N ALA A 415 -12.21 -17.04 13.62
CA ALA A 415 -11.72 -16.80 12.26
C ALA A 415 -11.06 -15.41 12.12
N LEU A 416 -11.67 -14.36 12.70
CA LEU A 416 -11.12 -13.00 12.70
C LEU A 416 -9.81 -12.88 13.50
N GLU A 417 -9.69 -13.56 14.63
CA GLU A 417 -8.48 -13.55 15.46
C GLU A 417 -7.31 -14.31 14.80
N ALA A 418 -7.62 -15.38 14.07
CA ALA A 418 -6.61 -16.20 13.40
C ALA A 418 -6.21 -15.67 12.01
N ALA A 419 -6.89 -14.65 11.49
CA ALA A 419 -6.66 -14.13 10.14
C ALA A 419 -5.36 -13.32 10.06
N GLU A 420 -4.32 -13.87 9.42
CA GLU A 420 -3.05 -13.18 9.15
C GLU A 420 -3.12 -12.38 7.83
N VAL A 421 -4.04 -11.42 7.76
CA VAL A 421 -4.33 -10.64 6.55
C VAL A 421 -4.39 -9.14 6.86
N ASP A 422 -4.25 -8.31 5.82
CA ASP A 422 -4.29 -6.84 5.97
C ASP A 422 -5.73 -6.31 5.89
N VAL A 423 -6.61 -7.04 5.19
CA VAL A 423 -8.01 -6.71 5.02
C VAL A 423 -8.82 -7.99 4.87
N LEU A 424 -10.05 -7.97 5.36
CA LEU A 424 -10.98 -9.09 5.23
C LEU A 424 -12.18 -8.70 4.38
N ILE A 425 -12.62 -9.63 3.54
CA ILE A 425 -13.90 -9.58 2.83
C ILE A 425 -14.73 -10.78 3.28
N THR A 426 -15.95 -10.51 3.74
CA THR A 426 -16.94 -11.55 4.06
C THR A 426 -18.07 -11.52 3.04
N SER A 427 -18.62 -12.68 2.71
CA SER A 427 -19.86 -12.78 1.92
C SER A 427 -20.92 -13.54 2.70
N GLY A 428 -22.11 -12.96 2.82
CA GLY A 428 -23.11 -13.44 3.79
C GLY A 428 -22.96 -12.72 5.13
N GLY A 429 -24.02 -12.75 5.95
CA GLY A 429 -24.02 -12.08 7.26
C GLY A 429 -23.80 -10.57 7.16
N ALA A 430 -24.46 -9.86 6.25
CA ALA A 430 -24.42 -8.39 6.17
C ALA A 430 -25.84 -7.76 6.22
N SER A 431 -26.85 -8.57 6.51
CA SER A 431 -28.26 -8.18 6.45
C SER A 431 -28.73 -7.53 7.75
N ALA A 432 -29.80 -6.72 7.70
CA ALA A 432 -30.39 -6.12 8.90
C ALA A 432 -31.26 -7.10 9.72
N GLY A 433 -30.98 -8.40 9.68
CA GLY A 433 -31.72 -9.45 10.39
C GLY A 433 -31.06 -9.86 11.70
N ASP A 434 -31.84 -10.48 12.59
CA ASP A 434 -31.39 -10.88 13.94
C ASP A 434 -30.26 -11.92 13.95
N GLU A 435 -30.00 -12.58 12.82
CA GLU A 435 -28.95 -13.59 12.60
C GLU A 435 -27.67 -13.01 11.98
N ASP A 436 -27.56 -11.70 11.80
CA ASP A 436 -26.33 -11.07 11.29
C ASP A 436 -25.24 -10.97 12.37
N HIS A 437 -24.49 -12.06 12.50
CA HIS A 437 -23.37 -12.17 13.44
C HIS A 437 -22.18 -11.28 13.08
N VAL A 438 -21.96 -10.90 11.81
CA VAL A 438 -20.83 -10.04 11.43
C VAL A 438 -21.09 -8.62 11.90
N SER A 439 -22.27 -8.07 11.60
CA SER A 439 -22.69 -6.74 12.08
C SER A 439 -22.71 -6.70 13.62
N ALA A 440 -23.27 -7.72 14.28
CA ALA A 440 -23.32 -7.76 15.74
C ALA A 440 -21.91 -7.84 16.37
N LEU A 441 -21.02 -8.65 15.80
CA LEU A 441 -19.66 -8.84 16.32
C LEU A 441 -18.83 -7.57 16.15
N LEU A 442 -18.83 -6.97 14.96
CA LEU A 442 -18.11 -5.72 14.71
C LEU A 442 -18.65 -4.56 15.56
N GLY A 443 -19.97 -4.50 15.77
CA GLY A 443 -20.61 -3.49 16.61
C GLY A 443 -20.22 -3.60 18.08
N SER A 444 -20.06 -4.81 18.60
CA SER A 444 -19.68 -5.04 20.00
C SER A 444 -18.25 -4.60 20.36
N GLU A 445 -17.36 -4.47 19.38
CA GLU A 445 -15.98 -3.99 19.55
C GLU A 445 -15.84 -2.47 19.35
N GLY A 446 -16.94 -1.75 19.07
CA GLY A 446 -16.96 -0.28 18.97
C GLY A 446 -16.52 0.32 17.63
N ASN A 447 -16.17 -0.51 16.63
CA ASN A 447 -15.53 -0.08 15.38
C ASN A 447 -16.34 -0.44 14.12
N LEU A 448 -17.66 -0.22 14.13
CA LEU A 448 -18.55 -0.54 13.01
C LEU A 448 -19.21 0.69 12.39
N ALA A 449 -19.07 0.83 11.07
CA ALA A 449 -19.95 1.63 10.23
C ALA A 449 -20.90 0.70 9.47
N GLN A 450 -22.09 0.48 10.01
CA GLN A 450 -23.12 -0.21 9.24
C GLN A 450 -23.76 0.79 8.27
N TRP A 451 -23.49 0.63 6.97
CA TRP A 451 -24.00 1.57 5.96
C TRP A 451 -25.19 0.97 5.24
N ARG A 452 -26.24 1.78 5.13
CA ARG A 452 -27.34 1.54 4.21
C ARG A 452 -27.11 2.42 2.99
N VAL A 453 -26.68 1.81 1.89
CA VAL A 453 -26.40 2.54 0.66
C VAL A 453 -27.64 2.51 -0.26
N ALA A 454 -27.94 3.64 -0.90
CA ALA A 454 -28.99 3.82 -1.89
C ALA A 454 -28.62 3.14 -3.22
N LEU A 455 -28.43 1.81 -3.18
CA LEU A 455 -27.89 1.00 -4.25
C LEU A 455 -28.81 -0.18 -4.58
N LYS A 456 -28.90 -0.53 -5.86
CA LYS A 456 -29.48 -1.79 -6.35
C LYS A 456 -28.60 -2.37 -7.47
N PRO A 457 -28.19 -3.64 -7.40
CA PRO A 457 -28.31 -4.57 -6.27
C PRO A 457 -27.28 -4.26 -5.17
N GLY A 458 -27.53 -4.69 -3.92
CA GLY A 458 -26.54 -4.54 -2.82
C GLY A 458 -26.84 -3.45 -1.78
N LYS A 459 -28.11 -3.30 -1.37
CA LYS A 459 -28.55 -2.34 -0.34
C LYS A 459 -27.78 -2.45 1.00
N PRO A 460 -27.57 -3.65 1.59
CA PRO A 460 -26.72 -3.76 2.77
C PRO A 460 -25.24 -3.78 2.38
N LEU A 461 -24.42 -2.94 2.99
CA LEU A 461 -22.97 -3.02 2.93
C LEU A 461 -22.43 -2.75 4.32
N VAL A 462 -21.69 -3.70 4.87
CA VAL A 462 -21.06 -3.54 6.19
C VAL A 462 -19.61 -3.14 5.96
N LEU A 463 -19.21 -2.00 6.55
CA LEU A 463 -17.84 -1.53 6.52
C LEU A 463 -17.41 -1.32 7.97
N GLY A 464 -16.48 -2.12 8.44
CA GLY A 464 -16.04 -2.03 9.82
C GLY A 464 -14.55 -2.26 9.94
N GLN A 465 -14.10 -2.23 11.18
CA GLN A 465 -12.78 -2.69 11.55
C GLN A 465 -12.89 -3.75 12.63
N TRP A 466 -12.16 -4.84 12.44
CA TRP A 466 -11.83 -5.74 13.52
C TRP A 466 -10.49 -5.30 14.10
N ARG A 467 -10.52 -4.67 15.28
CA ARG A 467 -9.38 -3.93 15.83
C ARG A 467 -8.92 -2.86 14.82
N ARG A 468 -7.83 -3.09 14.11
CA ARG A 468 -7.27 -2.21 13.06
C ARG A 468 -7.39 -2.78 11.64
N MET A 469 -7.87 -4.01 11.50
CA MET A 469 -8.05 -4.68 10.21
C MET A 469 -9.40 -4.27 9.61
N PRO A 470 -9.43 -3.61 8.44
CA PRO A 470 -10.68 -3.30 7.75
C PRO A 470 -11.41 -4.58 7.32
N VAL A 471 -12.73 -4.55 7.45
CA VAL A 471 -13.64 -5.65 7.13
C VAL A 471 -14.73 -5.14 6.20
N PHE A 472 -14.84 -5.76 5.02
CA PHE A 472 -15.89 -5.51 4.02
C PHE A 472 -16.90 -6.65 4.08
N GLY A 473 -18.05 -6.42 4.70
CA GLY A 473 -19.17 -7.36 4.71
C GLY A 473 -20.07 -7.16 3.51
N LEU A 474 -19.93 -8.04 2.52
CA LEU A 474 -20.68 -8.01 1.28
C LEU A 474 -22.00 -8.80 1.40
N PRO A 475 -23.04 -8.42 0.64
CA PRO A 475 -24.31 -9.16 0.59
C PRO A 475 -24.13 -10.63 0.23
N GLY A 476 -24.97 -11.52 0.78
CA GLY A 476 -24.97 -12.95 0.41
C GLY A 476 -25.45 -13.25 -1.01
N ASN A 477 -26.26 -12.36 -1.61
CA ASN A 477 -26.72 -12.54 -2.99
C ASN A 477 -25.58 -12.33 -4.00
N PRO A 478 -25.28 -13.28 -4.92
CA PRO A 478 -24.07 -13.22 -5.75
C PRO A 478 -23.92 -11.98 -6.61
N VAL A 479 -25.00 -11.52 -7.25
CA VAL A 479 -24.93 -10.29 -8.05
C VAL A 479 -24.65 -9.07 -7.17
N SER A 480 -25.21 -9.05 -5.97
CA SER A 480 -25.00 -7.96 -5.02
C SER A 480 -23.56 -7.97 -4.49
N ALA A 481 -23.02 -9.15 -4.14
CA ALA A 481 -21.63 -9.32 -3.72
C ALA A 481 -20.66 -8.83 -4.82
N PHE A 482 -20.90 -9.25 -6.07
CA PHE A 482 -20.10 -8.85 -7.21
C PHE A 482 -20.11 -7.33 -7.41
N VAL A 483 -21.30 -6.73 -7.55
CA VAL A 483 -21.43 -5.28 -7.79
C VAL A 483 -20.83 -4.46 -6.65
N THR A 484 -21.09 -4.84 -5.39
CA THR A 484 -20.52 -4.11 -4.24
C THR A 484 -19.01 -4.30 -4.13
N ALA A 485 -18.46 -5.47 -4.48
CA ALA A 485 -17.02 -5.66 -4.58
C ALA A 485 -16.40 -4.73 -5.64
N LEU A 486 -17.02 -4.61 -6.81
CA LEU A 486 -16.53 -3.74 -7.89
C LEU A 486 -16.56 -2.25 -7.50
N LEU A 487 -17.62 -1.80 -6.84
CA LEU A 487 -17.86 -0.38 -6.55
C LEU A 487 -17.18 0.10 -5.26
N PHE A 488 -17.00 -0.76 -4.26
CA PHE A 488 -16.49 -0.38 -2.95
C PHE A 488 -15.20 -1.11 -2.59
N ALA A 489 -15.16 -2.44 -2.69
CA ALA A 489 -13.97 -3.19 -2.30
C ALA A 489 -12.80 -2.86 -3.23
N ARG A 490 -12.96 -2.93 -4.55
CA ARG A 490 -11.89 -2.67 -5.51
C ARG A 490 -11.17 -1.32 -5.31
N PRO A 491 -11.86 -0.17 -5.31
CA PRO A 491 -11.17 1.10 -5.10
C PRO A 491 -10.56 1.21 -3.69
N ALA A 492 -11.20 0.64 -2.67
CA ALA A 492 -10.66 0.63 -1.31
C ALA A 492 -9.39 -0.22 -1.19
N LEU A 493 -9.39 -1.43 -1.77
CA LEU A 493 -8.23 -2.32 -1.80
C LEU A 493 -7.05 -1.68 -2.54
N SER A 494 -7.31 -0.92 -3.61
CA SER A 494 -6.27 -0.14 -4.29
C SER A 494 -5.60 0.85 -3.34
N VAL A 495 -6.37 1.63 -2.57
CA VAL A 495 -5.84 2.57 -1.57
C VAL A 495 -5.09 1.86 -0.45
N LEU A 496 -5.66 0.77 0.09
CA LEU A 496 -5.04 -0.05 1.13
C LEU A 496 -3.71 -0.66 0.68
N ALA A 497 -3.61 -1.07 -0.59
CA ALA A 497 -2.38 -1.57 -1.21
C ALA A 497 -1.34 -0.46 -1.45
N GLY A 498 -1.73 0.81 -1.33
CA GLY A 498 -0.88 1.99 -1.51
C GLY A 498 -1.03 2.72 -2.83
N GLY A 499 -2.03 2.34 -3.64
CA GLY A 499 -2.37 2.99 -4.90
C GLY A 499 -3.40 4.10 -4.73
N HIS A 500 -3.93 4.58 -5.86
CA HIS A 500 -4.97 5.62 -5.87
C HIS A 500 -6.38 5.03 -5.81
N TRP A 501 -7.35 5.87 -5.44
CA TRP A 501 -8.76 5.54 -5.56
C TRP A 501 -9.13 5.33 -7.03
N LEU A 502 -9.74 4.19 -7.36
CA LEU A 502 -10.06 3.81 -8.73
C LEU A 502 -11.51 4.18 -9.09
N GLU A 503 -11.69 5.08 -10.06
CA GLU A 503 -13.01 5.37 -10.62
C GLU A 503 -13.22 4.54 -11.89
N PRO A 504 -14.35 3.81 -12.03
CA PRO A 504 -14.62 3.04 -13.22
C PRO A 504 -14.88 3.98 -14.40
N ARG A 505 -14.16 3.77 -15.49
CA ARG A 505 -14.42 4.47 -16.76
C ARG A 505 -15.72 3.96 -17.36
N GLY A 506 -16.58 4.89 -17.74
CA GLY A 506 -17.82 4.61 -18.45
C GLY A 506 -17.99 5.53 -19.64
N PHE A 507 -18.86 5.12 -20.56
CA PHE A 507 -19.22 5.90 -21.73
C PHE A 507 -20.72 5.81 -22.00
N GLU A 508 -21.25 6.82 -22.67
CA GLU A 508 -22.66 6.84 -23.07
C GLU A 508 -22.85 5.98 -24.32
N VAL A 509 -23.85 5.10 -24.26
CA VAL A 509 -24.27 4.26 -25.39
C VAL A 509 -25.80 4.32 -25.53
N PRO A 510 -26.34 4.16 -26.75
CA PRO A 510 -27.79 4.03 -26.95
C PRO A 510 -28.35 2.77 -26.27
N ALA A 511 -29.52 2.88 -25.64
CA ALA A 511 -30.24 1.74 -25.07
C ALA A 511 -30.90 0.87 -26.16
N ALA A 512 -30.84 -0.46 -26.03
CA ALA A 512 -31.61 -1.41 -26.85
C ALA A 512 -32.88 -1.92 -26.14
N PHE A 513 -33.28 -1.27 -25.04
CA PHE A 513 -34.37 -1.68 -24.17
C PHE A 513 -35.23 -0.50 -23.74
N ALA A 514 -36.39 -0.80 -23.17
CA ALA A 514 -37.21 0.17 -22.46
C ALA A 514 -37.23 -0.17 -20.96
N LEU A 515 -37.13 0.84 -20.08
CA LEU A 515 -37.13 0.63 -18.63
C LEU A 515 -37.73 1.84 -17.91
N SER A 516 -38.67 1.57 -17.00
CA SER A 516 -39.17 2.55 -16.03
C SER A 516 -38.51 2.32 -14.67
N LYS A 517 -37.69 3.28 -14.24
CA LYS A 517 -36.99 3.27 -12.95
C LYS A 517 -37.64 4.24 -11.97
N ARG A 518 -37.81 3.79 -10.72
CA ARG A 518 -38.25 4.65 -9.60
C ARG A 518 -37.08 5.42 -8.97
N ALA A 519 -37.40 6.56 -8.37
CA ALA A 519 -36.42 7.34 -7.61
C ALA A 519 -35.94 6.62 -6.34
N GLY A 520 -34.78 7.04 -5.82
CA GLY A 520 -34.29 6.73 -4.47
C GLY A 520 -33.12 5.75 -4.38
N ARG A 521 -32.73 5.10 -5.49
CA ARG A 521 -31.52 4.26 -5.55
C ARG A 521 -30.82 4.41 -6.88
N ARG A 522 -29.50 4.33 -6.88
CA ARG A 522 -28.69 4.12 -8.07
C ARG A 522 -28.76 2.63 -8.47
N GLU A 523 -29.01 2.34 -9.73
CA GLU A 523 -29.11 0.97 -10.25
C GLU A 523 -27.91 0.62 -11.12
N PHE A 524 -27.33 -0.56 -10.88
CA PHE A 524 -26.26 -1.15 -11.69
C PHE A 524 -26.79 -2.44 -12.31
N LEU A 525 -27.28 -2.32 -13.55
CA LEU A 525 -27.89 -3.43 -14.27
C LEU A 525 -26.80 -4.20 -15.03
N ARG A 526 -26.95 -5.51 -15.13
CA ARG A 526 -26.03 -6.33 -15.92
C ARG A 526 -26.32 -6.08 -17.38
N ALA A 527 -25.28 -5.70 -18.13
CA ALA A 527 -25.43 -5.28 -19.51
C ALA A 527 -24.29 -5.83 -20.39
N ARG A 528 -24.55 -5.85 -21.68
CA ARG A 528 -23.54 -6.06 -22.73
C ARG A 528 -23.85 -5.16 -23.91
N LEU A 529 -22.92 -5.05 -24.86
CA LEU A 529 -23.18 -4.31 -26.10
C LEU A 529 -23.58 -5.27 -27.21
N ASP A 530 -24.57 -4.90 -28.01
CA ASP A 530 -24.89 -5.62 -29.25
C ASP A 530 -23.90 -5.28 -30.39
N GLY A 531 -24.09 -5.90 -31.55
CA GLY A 531 -23.23 -5.68 -32.72
C GLY A 531 -23.23 -4.24 -33.25
N GLU A 532 -24.22 -3.44 -32.88
CA GLU A 532 -24.34 -2.02 -33.24
C GLU A 532 -23.85 -1.08 -32.12
N GLY A 533 -23.33 -1.63 -31.01
CA GLY A 533 -22.83 -0.87 -29.88
C GLY A 533 -23.92 -0.33 -28.94
N ARG A 534 -25.15 -0.86 -29.01
CA ARG A 534 -26.25 -0.49 -28.10
C ARG A 534 -26.23 -1.38 -26.85
N ALA A 535 -26.63 -0.82 -25.71
CA ALA A 535 -26.69 -1.57 -24.46
C ALA A 535 -27.93 -2.49 -24.41
N GLU A 536 -27.70 -3.79 -24.22
CA GLU A 536 -28.71 -4.77 -23.83
C GLU A 536 -28.63 -5.00 -22.32
N ILE A 537 -29.78 -5.13 -21.64
CA ILE A 537 -29.84 -5.55 -20.23
C ILE A 537 -30.24 -7.01 -20.10
N PHE A 538 -29.78 -7.67 -19.04
CA PHE A 538 -30.19 -9.04 -18.77
C PHE A 538 -31.68 -9.12 -18.48
N ARG A 539 -32.34 -10.20 -18.94
CA ARG A 539 -33.79 -10.42 -18.86
C ARG A 539 -34.41 -10.36 -17.46
N SER A 540 -33.61 -10.44 -16.40
CA SER A 540 -34.05 -10.37 -15.01
C SER A 540 -33.12 -9.50 -14.20
N ASP A 541 -33.68 -8.63 -13.36
CA ASP A 541 -32.93 -7.76 -12.45
C ASP A 541 -32.61 -8.44 -11.10
N SER A 542 -33.05 -9.68 -10.89
CA SER A 542 -32.87 -10.43 -9.63
C SER A 542 -31.41 -10.49 -9.18
N SER A 543 -31.18 -10.19 -7.90
CA SER A 543 -29.84 -10.19 -7.28
C SER A 543 -29.26 -11.57 -7.03
N GLY A 544 -30.08 -12.62 -7.06
CA GLY A 544 -29.64 -14.01 -6.91
C GLY A 544 -29.24 -14.69 -8.22
N MET A 545 -29.50 -14.05 -9.37
CA MET A 545 -29.35 -14.68 -10.68
C MET A 545 -27.91 -14.63 -11.18
N ILE A 546 -27.06 -15.52 -10.67
CA ILE A 546 -25.62 -15.54 -10.95
C ILE A 546 -25.27 -15.70 -12.44
N SER A 547 -26.11 -16.39 -13.23
CA SER A 547 -25.93 -16.52 -14.68
C SER A 547 -25.91 -15.17 -15.42
N SER A 548 -26.52 -14.13 -14.84
CA SER A 548 -26.45 -12.79 -15.39
C SER A 548 -25.06 -12.16 -15.32
N LEU A 549 -24.21 -12.58 -14.36
CA LEU A 549 -22.83 -12.11 -14.27
C LEU A 549 -21.96 -12.72 -15.39
N ALA A 550 -22.14 -14.01 -15.66
CA ALA A 550 -21.43 -14.70 -16.74
C ALA A 550 -21.84 -14.22 -18.14
N TRP A 551 -23.04 -13.65 -18.28
CA TRP A 551 -23.53 -13.06 -19.53
C TRP A 551 -23.08 -11.60 -19.75
N ALA A 552 -22.80 -10.87 -18.66
CA ALA A 552 -22.54 -9.44 -18.73
C ALA A 552 -21.13 -9.13 -19.25
N GLU A 553 -21.01 -8.08 -20.05
CA GLU A 553 -19.74 -7.46 -20.44
C GLU A 553 -19.48 -6.15 -19.68
N GLY A 554 -20.49 -5.66 -18.96
CA GLY A 554 -20.42 -4.45 -18.15
C GLY A 554 -21.64 -4.26 -17.25
N LEU A 555 -21.66 -3.12 -16.58
CA LEU A 555 -22.76 -2.63 -15.77
C LEU A 555 -23.35 -1.37 -16.40
N LEU A 556 -24.66 -1.30 -16.51
CA LEU A 556 -25.35 -0.06 -16.83
C LEU A 556 -25.62 0.72 -15.55
N GLU A 557 -25.13 1.95 -15.47
CA GLU A 557 -25.35 2.84 -14.33
C GLU A 557 -26.55 3.76 -14.60
N ILE A 558 -27.58 3.67 -13.74
CA ILE A 558 -28.72 4.59 -13.77
C ILE A 558 -28.78 5.34 -12.45
N GLY A 559 -28.73 6.67 -12.51
CA GLY A 559 -28.72 7.57 -11.35
C GLY A 559 -29.96 7.49 -10.46
N GLU A 560 -29.93 8.21 -9.34
CA GLU A 560 -30.90 8.09 -8.25
C GLU A 560 -32.32 8.56 -8.59
N ALA A 561 -32.46 9.49 -9.54
CA ALA A 561 -33.75 10.04 -9.96
C ALA A 561 -34.66 8.98 -10.61
N ALA A 562 -35.97 9.27 -10.66
CA ALA A 562 -36.86 8.50 -11.52
C ALA A 562 -36.48 8.74 -12.98
N HIS A 563 -36.55 7.70 -13.81
CA HIS A 563 -36.09 7.76 -15.20
C HIS A 563 -36.94 6.82 -16.05
N GLU A 564 -37.44 7.31 -17.19
CA GLU A 564 -38.03 6.51 -18.26
C GLU A 564 -37.02 6.42 -19.40
N ILE A 565 -36.54 5.21 -19.67
CA ILE A 565 -35.57 4.95 -20.74
C ILE A 565 -36.31 4.31 -21.91
N ALA A 566 -36.21 4.90 -23.08
CA ALA A 566 -36.66 4.35 -24.34
C ALA A 566 -35.48 3.82 -25.19
N PRO A 567 -35.72 2.89 -26.13
CA PRO A 567 -34.68 2.47 -27.07
C PRO A 567 -34.11 3.67 -27.83
N GLY A 568 -32.78 3.75 -27.89
CA GLY A 568 -32.03 4.85 -28.49
C GLY A 568 -31.57 5.92 -27.48
N ASP A 569 -32.17 5.99 -26.29
CA ASP A 569 -31.76 6.97 -25.28
C ASP A 569 -30.33 6.70 -24.79
N PRO A 570 -29.54 7.75 -24.50
CA PRO A 570 -28.18 7.58 -23.99
C PRO A 570 -28.21 7.04 -22.56
N VAL A 571 -27.46 5.97 -22.32
CA VAL A 571 -27.29 5.34 -21.02
C VAL A 571 -25.81 5.10 -20.73
N ARG A 572 -25.41 5.23 -19.46
CA ARG A 572 -24.00 5.08 -19.06
C ARG A 572 -23.63 3.61 -18.89
N PHE A 573 -22.71 3.12 -19.70
CA PHE A 573 -22.17 1.76 -19.64
C PHE A 573 -20.78 1.75 -19.00
N LEU A 574 -20.57 0.85 -18.05
CA LEU A 574 -19.33 0.61 -17.32
C LEU A 574 -18.79 -0.79 -17.69
N PRO A 575 -17.83 -0.91 -18.62
CA PRO A 575 -17.28 -2.21 -19.02
C PRO A 575 -16.61 -2.92 -17.85
N LEU A 576 -16.71 -4.25 -17.79
CA LEU A 576 -15.99 -5.07 -16.80
C LEU A 576 -14.46 -4.90 -16.91
N ALA A 577 -13.94 -4.63 -18.11
CA ALA A 577 -12.52 -4.29 -18.30
C ALA A 577 -12.09 -3.02 -17.54
N GLY A 578 -12.99 -2.05 -17.38
CA GLY A 578 -12.77 -0.88 -16.51
C GLY A 578 -12.65 -1.25 -15.03
N PHE A 579 -13.14 -2.44 -14.67
CA PHE A 579 -12.99 -3.10 -13.38
C PHE A 579 -11.77 -4.05 -13.29
N GLY A 580 -10.90 -4.06 -14.31
CA GLY A 580 -9.70 -4.90 -14.35
C GLY A 580 -10.01 -6.38 -14.55
N LEU A 581 -11.08 -6.68 -15.29
CA LEU A 581 -11.57 -8.04 -15.55
C LEU A 581 -11.45 -8.44 -17.01
#